data_AF-A0A075FZV9-F1
#
_entry.id   AF-A0A075FZV9-F1
#
_cell.length_a   1.000
_cell.length_b   1.000
_cell.length_c   1.000
_cell.angle_alpha   90.00
_cell.angle_beta   90.00
_cell.angle_gamma   90.00
#
_symmetry.space_group_name_H-M   'P 1'
#
loop_
_entity.id
_entity.type
_entity.pdbx_description
1 polymer ?
#
loop_
_entity_poly.entity_id
_entity_poly.type
_entity_poly.pdbx_seq_one_letter_code
_entity_poly.pdbx_strand_id
1 'polypeptide(L)'
;MNKMLIAGGVVVAAIIVSIAYGASMNPGGNEQRSGGEIWNFRISGEEFNDISTIRAGLPVLEGGTYKIGFVPMGDSPAKIDLTIKGKWTESYRLEPSWGTIFSEEFVLKKSLVDTGISKYYTWEYIGQKYVQIPELEGKIPSSDEPIYEIIIARSGNLEGSVSISLTKVDRSI
;
A
#
# COMPACT_ATOMS: atom_id res chain seq x y z
N MET A 1 23.77 18.10 31.24
CA MET A 1 23.68 16.64 31.04
C MET A 1 22.29 16.19 31.37
N ASN A 2 21.48 15.85 30.35
CA ASN A 2 20.24 15.12 30.59
C ASN A 2 20.12 14.01 29.54
N LYS A 3 19.80 12.82 30.03
CA LYS A 3 20.06 11.52 29.41
C LYS A 3 19.10 11.26 28.25
N MET A 4 19.66 10.88 27.11
CA MET A 4 18.91 10.28 26.00
C MET A 4 18.23 9.00 26.49
N LEU A 5 16.89 9.00 26.48
CA LEU A 5 16.08 7.79 26.50
C LEU A 5 15.84 7.41 25.03
N ILE A 6 16.75 6.65 24.44
CA ILE A 6 16.42 5.81 23.28
C ILE A 6 15.70 4.58 23.86
N ALA A 7 14.41 4.74 24.16
CA ALA A 7 13.50 3.62 24.31
C ALA A 7 12.98 3.31 22.90
N GLY A 8 13.19 2.09 22.42
CA GLY A 8 12.92 1.65 21.05
C GLY A 8 11.62 2.21 20.49
N GLY A 9 11.73 3.28 19.70
CA GLY A 9 10.60 4.01 19.16
C GLY A 9 10.33 3.52 17.76
N VAL A 10 9.19 2.85 17.56
CA VAL A 10 8.58 2.78 16.23
C VAL A 10 8.17 4.21 15.90
N VAL A 11 8.95 4.89 15.05
CA VAL A 11 8.56 6.19 14.49
C VAL A 11 7.41 5.91 13.53
N VAL A 12 6.19 6.22 13.96
CA VAL A 12 4.97 6.19 13.14
C VAL A 12 4.74 7.60 12.62
N ALA A 13 5.13 7.87 11.37
CA ALA A 13 4.72 9.10 10.70
C ALA A 13 3.41 8.83 9.94
N ALA A 14 2.31 9.40 10.41
CA ALA A 14 1.05 9.38 9.68
C ALA A 14 1.09 10.44 8.57
N ILE A 15 1.61 10.08 7.39
CA ILE A 15 1.51 10.94 6.20
C ILE A 15 0.10 10.78 5.62
N ILE A 16 -0.85 11.58 6.10
CA ILE A 16 -2.22 11.60 5.55
C ILE A 16 -2.17 12.25 4.17
N VAL A 17 -2.11 11.42 3.13
CA VAL A 17 -2.29 11.85 1.75
C VAL A 17 -3.79 11.85 1.44
N SER A 18 -4.42 13.03 1.50
CA SER A 18 -5.81 13.21 1.10
C SER A 18 -5.91 13.31 -0.43
N ILE A 19 -6.49 12.30 -1.08
CA ILE A 19 -6.80 12.33 -2.51
C ILE A 19 -8.09 13.13 -2.66
N ALA A 20 -7.98 14.45 -2.88
CA ALA A 20 -9.13 15.24 -3.31
C ALA A 20 -9.61 14.73 -4.66
N TYR A 21 -10.92 14.52 -4.81
CA TYR A 21 -11.58 14.05 -6.04
C TYR A 21 -10.97 14.71 -7.29
N GLY A 22 -10.32 13.90 -8.11
CA GLY A 22 -9.68 14.34 -9.34
C GLY A 22 -8.38 13.60 -9.56
N ALA A 23 -8.19 13.09 -10.76
CA ALA A 23 -7.10 12.21 -11.18
C ALA A 23 -5.66 12.77 -11.02
N SER A 24 -5.42 13.84 -10.26
CA SER A 24 -4.21 14.68 -10.35
C SER A 24 -3.45 14.91 -9.03
N MET A 25 -3.82 14.30 -7.91
CA MET A 25 -3.06 14.45 -6.65
C MET A 25 -2.69 13.09 -6.07
N ASN A 26 -1.75 12.43 -6.74
CA ASN A 26 -1.06 11.28 -6.22
C ASN A 26 0.41 11.65 -5.96
N PRO A 27 1.05 11.31 -4.82
CA PRO A 27 2.41 11.74 -4.50
C PRO A 27 3.53 11.10 -5.34
N GLY A 28 3.21 10.43 -6.45
CA GLY A 28 4.18 9.76 -7.30
C GLY A 28 3.80 9.85 -8.77
N GLY A 29 4.30 10.89 -9.46
CA GLY A 29 4.43 10.94 -10.92
C GLY A 29 3.14 11.12 -11.74
N ASN A 30 3.24 11.94 -12.78
CA ASN A 30 2.20 12.32 -13.74
C ASN A 30 2.16 11.41 -14.99
N GLU A 31 2.39 10.11 -14.84
CA GLU A 31 2.44 9.19 -15.98
C GLU A 31 1.06 8.60 -16.33
N GLN A 32 0.78 8.53 -17.63
CA GLN A 32 -0.46 8.06 -18.23
C GLN A 32 -0.79 6.64 -17.76
N ARG A 33 -1.89 6.50 -17.00
CA ARG A 33 -2.31 5.24 -16.36
C ARG A 33 -2.82 4.23 -17.39
N SER A 34 -2.34 3.00 -17.33
CA SER A 34 -2.91 1.87 -18.09
C SER A 34 -4.17 1.32 -17.38
N GLY A 35 -5.14 0.84 -18.16
CA GLY A 35 -6.55 0.68 -17.77
C GLY A 35 -6.79 -0.20 -16.54
N GLY A 36 -7.06 0.43 -15.40
CA GLY A 36 -7.51 -0.22 -14.15
C GLY A 36 -6.72 0.15 -12.90
N GLU A 37 -5.59 0.85 -13.01
CA GLU A 37 -4.86 1.35 -11.84
C GLU A 37 -5.64 2.48 -11.17
N ILE A 38 -5.94 2.29 -9.88
CA ILE A 38 -6.75 3.23 -9.09
C ILE A 38 -5.94 3.95 -8.02
N TRP A 39 -4.78 3.41 -7.65
CA TRP A 39 -3.89 3.97 -6.65
C TRP A 39 -2.47 3.51 -6.91
N ASN A 40 -1.50 4.39 -6.71
CA ASN A 40 -0.09 4.04 -6.67
C ASN A 40 0.65 4.94 -5.68
N PHE A 41 1.76 4.49 -5.12
CA PHE A 41 2.59 5.31 -4.26
C PHE A 41 4.04 4.86 -4.39
N ARG A 42 4.93 5.83 -4.57
CA ARG A 42 6.37 5.60 -4.61
C ARG A 42 6.98 6.05 -3.29
N ILE A 43 7.64 5.13 -2.61
CA ILE A 43 8.40 5.38 -1.40
C ILE A 43 9.86 5.54 -1.82
N SER A 44 10.36 6.77 -1.84
CA SER A 44 11.70 7.10 -2.32
C SER A 44 12.05 8.52 -1.88
N GLY A 45 13.27 8.76 -1.41
CA GLY A 45 13.72 10.07 -0.94
C GLY A 45 13.99 10.10 0.56
N GLU A 46 14.80 11.07 0.99
CA GLU A 46 15.27 11.20 2.37
C GLU A 46 14.11 11.36 3.37
N GLU A 47 12.98 11.92 2.93
CA GLU A 47 11.77 12.08 3.74
C GLU A 47 11.19 10.74 4.22
N PHE A 48 11.55 9.61 3.60
CA PHE A 48 11.09 8.28 3.97
C PHE A 48 12.13 7.43 4.70
N ASN A 49 13.40 7.86 4.81
CA ASN A 49 14.49 7.00 5.28
C ASN A 49 14.26 6.39 6.67
N ASP A 50 13.58 7.10 7.57
CA ASP A 50 13.28 6.63 8.93
C ASP A 50 11.80 6.30 9.17
N ILE A 51 10.98 6.32 8.11
CA ILE A 51 9.54 6.09 8.23
C ILE A 51 9.23 4.60 8.10
N SER A 52 9.12 3.92 9.23
CA SER A 52 8.79 2.49 9.25
C SER A 52 7.35 2.20 8.82
N THR A 53 6.41 3.13 9.03
CA THR A 53 4.98 2.92 8.76
C THR A 53 4.39 4.11 8.04
N ILE A 54 3.70 3.86 6.93
CA ILE A 54 2.97 4.85 6.12
C ILE A 54 1.49 4.45 6.12
N ARG A 55 0.60 5.43 6.25
CA ARG A 55 -0.86 5.25 6.14
C ARG A 55 -1.39 6.22 5.11
N ALA A 56 -2.14 5.74 4.13
CA ALA A 56 -2.76 6.58 3.11
C ALA A 56 -4.24 6.24 2.93
N GLY A 57 -5.05 7.26 2.64
CA GLY A 57 -6.43 7.05 2.19
C GLY A 57 -6.45 6.46 0.78
N LEU A 58 -7.35 5.53 0.54
CA LEU A 58 -7.64 5.00 -0.79
C LEU A 58 -8.89 5.69 -1.36
N PRO A 59 -9.03 5.77 -2.70
CA PRO A 59 -10.30 6.13 -3.31
C PRO A 59 -11.39 5.11 -2.91
N VAL A 60 -12.65 5.47 -3.16
CA VAL A 60 -13.75 4.51 -3.02
C VAL A 60 -13.49 3.31 -3.91
N LEU A 61 -13.39 2.13 -3.29
CA LEU A 61 -13.23 0.85 -3.96
C LEU A 61 -14.60 0.23 -4.19
N GLU A 62 -14.87 -0.15 -5.43
CA GLU A 62 -16.03 -0.98 -5.78
C GLU A 62 -15.79 -2.42 -5.35
N GLY A 63 -16.87 -3.20 -5.18
CA GLY A 63 -16.74 -4.63 -4.98
C GLY A 63 -15.98 -5.30 -6.13
N GLY A 64 -15.21 -6.33 -5.79
CA GLY A 64 -14.45 -7.13 -6.76
C GLY A 64 -13.00 -7.37 -6.37
N THR A 65 -12.24 -7.92 -7.32
CA THR A 65 -10.84 -8.29 -7.10
C THR A 65 -9.90 -7.16 -7.49
N TYR A 66 -8.90 -6.92 -6.65
CA TYR A 66 -7.79 -6.01 -6.95
C TYR A 66 -6.46 -6.73 -6.84
N LYS A 67 -5.51 -6.30 -7.66
CA LYS A 67 -4.13 -6.77 -7.64
C LYS A 67 -3.22 -5.71 -7.02
N ILE A 68 -2.38 -6.13 -6.09
CA ILE A 68 -1.29 -5.35 -5.52
C ILE A 68 -0.06 -5.51 -6.42
N GLY A 69 0.44 -4.40 -6.95
CA GLY A 69 1.66 -4.32 -7.75
C GLY A 69 2.84 -3.83 -6.90
N PHE A 70 4.03 -4.37 -7.20
CA PHE A 70 5.28 -3.88 -6.64
C PHE A 70 6.30 -3.66 -7.74
N VAL A 71 7.03 -2.55 -7.67
CA VAL A 71 8.27 -2.32 -8.42
C VAL A 71 9.38 -2.09 -7.39
N PRO A 72 10.07 -3.16 -6.96
CA PRO A 72 11.20 -3.04 -6.04
C PRO A 72 12.47 -2.64 -6.77
N MET A 73 13.39 -2.06 -6.01
CA MET A 73 14.79 -1.89 -6.35
C MET A 73 15.65 -2.87 -5.54
N GLY A 74 16.91 -3.03 -5.91
CA GLY A 74 17.78 -4.02 -5.28
C GLY A 74 18.08 -3.76 -3.80
N ASP A 75 17.84 -2.53 -3.35
CA ASP A 75 18.00 -2.01 -2.01
C ASP A 75 16.67 -1.82 -1.28
N SER A 76 15.51 -2.18 -1.86
CA SER A 76 14.20 -2.09 -1.22
C SER A 76 14.15 -2.71 0.19
N PRO A 77 13.16 -2.33 1.02
CA PRO A 77 12.90 -2.98 2.29
C PRO A 77 12.87 -4.51 2.16
N ALA A 78 13.42 -5.21 3.15
CA ALA A 78 13.43 -6.67 3.12
C ALA A 78 12.01 -7.24 3.27
N LYS A 79 11.14 -6.52 3.99
CA LYS A 79 9.74 -6.89 4.21
C LYS A 79 8.81 -5.68 4.10
N ILE A 80 7.59 -5.96 3.63
CA ILE A 80 6.47 -5.02 3.66
C ILE A 80 5.26 -5.74 4.26
N ASP A 81 4.76 -5.26 5.40
CA ASP A 81 3.45 -5.61 5.93
C ASP A 81 2.42 -4.64 5.37
N LEU A 82 1.54 -5.12 4.51
CA LEU A 82 0.52 -4.31 3.85
C LEU A 82 -0.86 -4.69 4.39
N THR A 83 -1.56 -3.72 4.96
CA THR A 83 -2.92 -3.89 5.47
C THR A 83 -3.87 -2.93 4.77
N ILE A 84 -4.98 -3.45 4.25
CA ILE A 84 -6.09 -2.64 3.74
C ILE A 84 -7.24 -2.73 4.74
N LYS A 85 -7.72 -1.57 5.17
CA LYS A 85 -8.89 -1.44 6.02
C LYS A 85 -10.01 -0.73 5.27
N GLY A 86 -11.25 -1.04 5.64
CA GLY A 86 -12.43 -0.33 5.17
C GLY A 86 -13.32 0.06 6.35
N LYS A 87 -14.13 1.09 6.17
CA LYS A 87 -15.12 1.54 7.13
C LYS A 87 -16.51 1.15 6.62
N TRP A 88 -17.15 0.18 7.28
CA TRP A 88 -18.49 -0.29 6.90
C TRP A 88 -19.35 -0.59 8.12
N THR A 89 -20.63 -0.84 7.86
CA THR A 89 -21.61 -1.31 8.84
C THR A 89 -22.44 -2.44 8.24
N GLU A 90 -22.75 -3.45 9.05
CA GLU A 90 -23.67 -4.53 8.68
C GLU A 90 -25.15 -4.09 8.78
N SER A 91 -25.43 -2.88 9.30
CA SER A 91 -26.78 -2.37 9.46
C SER A 91 -26.85 -0.86 9.33
N TYR A 92 -27.89 -0.35 8.66
CA TYR A 92 -28.19 1.09 8.56
C TYR A 92 -28.39 1.80 9.91
N ARG A 93 -28.55 1.05 11.00
CA ARG A 93 -28.79 1.58 12.36
C ARG A 93 -27.54 1.61 13.23
N LEU A 94 -26.40 1.12 12.74
CA LEU A 94 -25.13 1.08 13.44
C LEU A 94 -24.12 2.03 12.80
N GLU A 95 -23.28 2.65 13.63
CA GLU A 95 -22.21 3.52 13.16
C GLU A 95 -21.14 2.70 12.41
N PRO A 96 -20.67 3.17 11.24
CA PRO A 96 -19.63 2.48 10.49
C PRO A 96 -18.32 2.39 11.27
N SER A 97 -17.72 1.20 11.31
CA SER A 97 -16.47 0.93 12.02
C SER A 97 -15.38 0.43 11.06
N TRP A 98 -14.12 0.66 11.42
CA TRP A 98 -12.97 0.19 10.66
C TRP A 98 -12.77 -1.32 10.86
N GLY A 99 -12.85 -2.09 9.79
CA GLY A 99 -12.45 -3.49 9.77
C GLY A 99 -11.29 -3.74 8.80
N THR A 100 -10.53 -4.80 9.08
CA THR A 100 -9.44 -5.25 8.20
C THR A 100 -10.01 -6.10 7.08
N ILE A 101 -9.74 -5.70 5.84
CA ILE A 101 -10.15 -6.43 4.63
C ILE A 101 -9.04 -7.37 4.17
N PHE A 102 -7.80 -6.90 4.28
CA PHE A 102 -6.62 -7.62 3.82
C PHE A 102 -5.42 -7.30 4.70
N SER A 103 -4.58 -8.30 4.95
CA SER A 103 -3.30 -8.15 5.63
C SER A 103 -2.36 -9.25 5.15
N GLU A 104 -1.17 -8.88 4.68
CA GLU A 104 -0.16 -9.82 4.17
C GLU A 104 1.24 -9.26 4.47
N GLU A 105 2.15 -10.16 4.89
CA GLU A 105 3.60 -9.89 4.94
C GLU A 105 4.22 -10.30 3.60
N PHE A 106 4.81 -9.34 2.89
CA PHE A 106 5.57 -9.57 1.68
C PHE A 106 7.06 -9.60 1.95
N VAL A 107 7.78 -10.58 1.37
CA VAL A 107 9.23 -10.73 1.54
C VAL A 107 9.95 -10.49 0.22
N LEU A 108 10.97 -9.61 0.24
CA LEU A 108 11.78 -9.31 -0.94
C LEU A 108 12.72 -10.48 -1.25
N LYS A 109 12.56 -11.07 -2.44
CA LYS A 109 13.38 -12.16 -2.93
C LYS A 109 14.28 -11.71 -4.06
N LYS A 110 15.59 -11.90 -3.88
CA LYS A 110 16.61 -11.76 -4.92
C LYS A 110 16.73 -13.07 -5.71
N SER A 111 16.67 -13.00 -7.03
CA SER A 111 16.83 -14.15 -7.93
C SER A 111 17.93 -13.87 -8.96
N LEU A 112 18.81 -14.84 -9.21
CA LEU A 112 19.78 -14.76 -10.30
C LEU A 112 19.11 -15.24 -11.58
N VAL A 113 19.14 -14.40 -12.62
CA VAL A 113 18.76 -14.76 -13.97
C VAL A 113 20.03 -14.98 -14.78
N ASP A 114 20.15 -16.17 -15.36
CA ASP A 114 21.23 -16.54 -16.26
C ASP A 114 20.63 -16.78 -17.65
N THR A 115 21.07 -15.99 -18.63
CA THR A 115 20.60 -16.08 -20.02
C THR A 115 21.53 -16.94 -20.88
N GLY A 116 22.61 -17.48 -20.31
CA GLY A 116 23.69 -18.15 -21.03
C GLY A 116 24.73 -17.20 -21.64
N ILE A 117 24.38 -15.92 -21.84
CA ILE A 117 25.29 -14.86 -22.29
C ILE A 117 25.53 -13.78 -21.23
N SER A 118 24.62 -13.64 -20.26
CA SER A 118 24.73 -12.67 -19.18
C SER A 118 24.03 -13.16 -17.92
N LYS A 119 24.51 -12.67 -16.78
CA LYS A 119 23.97 -12.94 -15.45
C LYS A 119 23.56 -11.62 -14.80
N TYR A 120 22.33 -11.53 -14.34
CA TYR A 120 21.83 -10.36 -13.61
C TYR A 120 20.88 -10.79 -12.50
N TYR A 121 20.70 -9.92 -11.52
CA TYR A 121 19.76 -10.17 -10.42
C TYR A 121 18.44 -9.46 -10.66
N THR A 122 17.36 -10.10 -10.26
CA THR A 122 16.01 -9.52 -10.19
C THR A 122 15.50 -9.58 -8.76
N TRP A 123 14.57 -8.69 -8.45
CA TRP A 123 13.95 -8.59 -7.13
C TRP A 123 12.44 -8.63 -7.27
N GLU A 124 11.79 -9.40 -6.39
CA GLU A 124 10.34 -9.52 -6.36
C GLU A 124 9.88 -9.70 -4.92
N TYR A 125 8.80 -9.01 -4.54
CA TYR A 125 8.09 -9.31 -3.30
C TYR A 125 7.21 -10.55 -3.47
N ILE A 126 7.43 -11.53 -2.61
CA ILE A 126 6.67 -12.78 -2.56
C ILE A 126 5.57 -12.67 -1.49
N GLY A 127 4.34 -13.04 -1.85
CA GLY A 127 3.15 -12.99 -0.99
C GLY A 127 1.85 -13.03 -1.81
N GLN A 128 0.69 -13.08 -1.13
CA GLN A 128 -0.64 -12.98 -1.76
C GLN A 128 -0.83 -11.58 -2.38
N LYS A 129 -0.91 -11.48 -3.72
CA LYS A 129 -1.03 -10.17 -4.41
C LYS A 129 -2.45 -9.80 -4.80
N TYR A 130 -3.46 -10.55 -4.35
CA TYR A 130 -4.85 -10.29 -4.70
C TYR A 130 -5.68 -10.08 -3.44
N VAL A 131 -6.49 -9.03 -3.46
CA VAL A 131 -7.45 -8.70 -2.42
C VAL A 131 -8.86 -8.75 -3.01
N GLN A 132 -9.80 -9.30 -2.25
CA GLN A 132 -11.22 -9.23 -2.55
C GLN A 132 -11.84 -8.10 -1.74
N ILE A 133 -12.39 -7.10 -2.42
CA ILE A 133 -13.20 -6.06 -1.80
C ILE A 133 -14.65 -6.55 -1.84
N PRO A 134 -15.33 -6.66 -0.69
CA PRO A 134 -16.72 -7.09 -0.66
C PRO A 134 -17.61 -6.05 -1.36
N GLU A 135 -18.65 -6.51 -2.05
CA GLU A 135 -19.74 -5.64 -2.45
C GLU A 135 -20.44 -5.11 -1.18
N LEU A 136 -20.36 -3.81 -0.96
CA LEU A 136 -20.98 -3.18 0.20
C LEU A 136 -22.48 -3.02 -0.06
N GLU A 137 -23.31 -3.82 0.60
CA GLU A 137 -24.77 -3.62 0.63
C GLU A 137 -25.20 -2.54 1.65
N GLY A 138 -24.30 -2.15 2.56
CA GLY A 138 -24.55 -1.16 3.61
C GLY A 138 -24.42 0.31 3.18
N LYS A 139 -24.76 1.24 4.08
CA LYS A 139 -24.57 2.68 3.83
C LYS A 139 -23.09 3.02 3.84
N ILE A 140 -22.53 3.36 2.69
CA ILE A 140 -21.24 4.06 2.61
C ILE A 140 -21.45 5.44 3.26
N PRO A 141 -20.76 5.78 4.35
CA PRO A 141 -20.90 7.11 4.94
C PRO A 141 -20.45 8.15 3.90
N SER A 142 -21.36 9.04 3.50
CA SER A 142 -21.01 10.22 2.72
C SER A 142 -20.15 11.11 3.61
N SER A 143 -18.84 11.09 3.40
CA SER A 143 -17.88 11.92 4.12
C SER A 143 -16.74 12.29 3.17
N ASP A 144 -16.17 13.48 3.38
CA ASP A 144 -14.92 13.90 2.74
C ASP A 144 -13.72 13.08 3.23
N GLU A 145 -13.90 12.22 4.25
CA GLU A 145 -12.88 11.30 4.75
C GLU A 145 -12.80 10.00 3.94
N PRO A 146 -11.59 9.44 3.73
CA PRO A 146 -11.42 8.17 3.04
C PRO A 146 -12.07 7.03 3.85
N ILE A 147 -12.96 6.28 3.20
CA ILE A 147 -13.61 5.09 3.80
C ILE A 147 -12.75 3.83 3.69
N TYR A 148 -11.65 3.89 2.93
CA TYR A 148 -10.67 2.85 2.79
C TYR A 148 -9.28 3.42 3.07
N GLU A 149 -8.44 2.63 3.71
CA GLU A 149 -7.06 3.02 4.01
C GLU A 149 -6.12 1.86 3.70
N ILE A 150 -4.93 2.22 3.26
CA ILE A 150 -3.79 1.31 3.14
C ILE A 150 -2.73 1.69 4.18
N ILE A 151 -2.24 0.70 4.89
CA ILE A 151 -1.17 0.82 5.87
C ILE A 151 -0.01 -0.03 5.38
N ILE A 152 1.16 0.57 5.27
CA ILE A 152 2.38 -0.04 4.75
C ILE A 152 3.42 0.07 5.86
N ALA A 153 3.69 -1.04 6.53
CA ALA A 153 4.82 -1.16 7.45
C ALA A 153 6.01 -1.80 6.72
N ARG A 154 7.18 -1.21 6.85
CA ARG A 154 8.43 -1.59 6.16
C ARG A 154 9.44 -2.05 7.19
N SER A 155 10.21 -3.08 6.87
CA SER A 155 11.31 -3.57 7.68
C SER A 155 12.53 -3.92 6.82
N GLY A 156 13.73 -3.78 7.38
CA GLY A 156 14.99 -3.92 6.66
C GLY A 156 15.53 -2.56 6.21
N ASN A 157 15.98 -2.45 4.96
CA ASN A 157 16.51 -1.19 4.45
C ASN A 157 15.39 -0.17 4.17
N LEU A 158 15.23 0.82 5.04
CA LEU A 158 14.18 1.84 4.93
C LEU A 158 14.51 2.97 3.94
N GLU A 159 15.80 3.13 3.59
CA GLU A 159 16.26 4.03 2.52
C GLU A 159 15.96 3.47 1.12
N GLY A 160 15.76 2.15 1.05
CA GLY A 160 15.39 1.43 -0.16
C GLY A 160 14.09 1.93 -0.76
N SER A 161 14.11 2.21 -2.06
CA SER A 161 12.90 2.65 -2.75
C SER A 161 11.98 1.50 -3.13
N VAL A 162 10.68 1.73 -3.18
CA VAL A 162 9.69 0.78 -3.71
C VAL A 162 8.47 1.54 -4.22
N SER A 163 7.94 1.15 -5.37
CA SER A 163 6.61 1.59 -5.81
C SER A 163 5.59 0.49 -5.55
N ILE A 164 4.42 0.89 -5.04
CA ILE A 164 3.29 0.01 -4.76
C ILE A 164 2.09 0.52 -5.53
N SER A 165 1.30 -0.37 -6.12
CA SER A 165 0.06 0.01 -6.81
C SER A 165 -1.10 -0.92 -6.48
N LEU A 166 -2.30 -0.42 -6.71
CA LEU A 166 -3.55 -1.17 -6.60
C LEU A 166 -4.31 -1.03 -7.93
N THR A 167 -4.65 -2.15 -8.53
CA THR A 167 -5.28 -2.22 -9.85
C THR A 167 -6.53 -3.10 -9.76
N LYS A 168 -7.69 -2.59 -10.20
CA LYS A 168 -8.90 -3.42 -10.32
C LYS A 168 -8.69 -4.44 -11.43
N VAL A 169 -9.00 -5.69 -11.18
CA VAL A 169 -8.91 -6.75 -12.21
C VAL A 169 -10.29 -7.33 -12.46
N ASP A 170 -10.70 -7.35 -13.72
CA ASP A 170 -11.89 -8.07 -14.15
C ASP A 170 -11.57 -9.57 -14.15
N ARG A 171 -11.69 -10.20 -13.00
CA ARG A 171 -11.79 -11.67 -12.92
C ARG A 171 -13.24 -12.03 -12.67
N SER A 172 -13.92 -12.48 -13.72
CA SER A 172 -15.00 -13.45 -13.59
C SER A 172 -14.35 -14.73 -13.06
N ILE A 173 -14.50 -14.99 -11.77
CA ILE A 173 -14.14 -16.29 -11.16
C ILE A 173 -15.38 -17.18 -11.24
#